data_AF-A0A147BHL8-F1
#
_entry.id   AF-A0A147BHL8-F1
#
_cell.length_a   1.000
_cell.length_b   1.000
_cell.length_c   1.000
_cell.angle_alpha   90.00
_cell.angle_beta   90.00
_cell.angle_gamma   90.00
#
_symmetry.space_group_name_H-M   'P 1'
#
loop_
_entity.id
_entity.type
_entity.pdbx_description
1 polymer ?
#
loop_
_entity_poly.entity_id
_entity_poly.type
_entity_poly.pdbx_seq_one_letter_code
_entity_poly.pdbx_strand_id
1 'polypeptide(L)'
;MGRCGEWLIRMFLAFLFSVCLAYIGRFPASYISIPNILLAGQHGIKTFAIFFLLPVIVIQLAAPRFSARTSHERHEGRKIQRFPMAWTLFSRLFFTYTWRILVLGYRNRLELSSLDPLPENVKSSALSAVFQRASIKKRDFSGYVDEKEAFIQAPTSSSPKGRPPLYAVVFAVSRWELVFSAVVRLAGIALSLVPPLTLGYLLVFIEDGEVGWHGYAYALEYTLSQFVCGLLNAHDKYFMALGAYKAQSALVSALYKKVLRISSSSRRKYTAGHITNLISVDVEQVGQFLQLANSCWSVPLKIVATLAFLWHYLGPSCMATVATMSIGTLATTCAAHYCGKFQKQQMAFKDLRLRLTNEILN
;
A
#
# COMPACT_ATOMS: atom_id res chain seq x y z
N MET A 1 -33.43 3.22 -13.48
CA MET A 1 -32.86 1.85 -13.37
C MET A 1 -32.21 1.57 -11.99
N GLY A 2 -32.73 2.12 -10.88
CA GLY A 2 -32.02 2.10 -9.58
C GLY A 2 -32.46 1.04 -8.55
N ARG A 3 -33.59 0.35 -8.76
CA ARG A 3 -34.15 -0.58 -7.76
C ARG A 3 -33.96 -2.07 -8.08
N CYS A 4 -33.75 -2.42 -9.34
CA CYS A 4 -33.62 -3.83 -9.76
C CYS A 4 -32.24 -4.42 -9.41
N GLY A 5 -31.18 -3.60 -9.47
CA GLY A 5 -29.81 -4.02 -9.14
C GLY A 5 -29.58 -4.24 -7.65
N GLU A 6 -30.20 -3.46 -6.77
CA GLU A 6 -30.10 -3.68 -5.31
C GLU A 6 -30.76 -4.98 -4.87
N TRP A 7 -31.89 -5.37 -5.49
CA TRP A 7 -32.54 -6.63 -5.22
C TRP A 7 -31.71 -7.82 -5.70
N LEU A 8 -31.12 -7.74 -6.89
CA LEU A 8 -30.24 -8.79 -7.42
C LEU A 8 -28.97 -8.95 -6.57
N ILE A 9 -28.39 -7.86 -6.08
CA ILE A 9 -27.20 -7.87 -5.23
C ILE A 9 -27.53 -8.37 -3.81
N ARG A 10 -28.67 -7.97 -3.24
CA ARG A 10 -29.12 -8.51 -1.95
C ARG A 10 -29.52 -9.97 -2.05
N MET A 11 -30.09 -10.40 -3.18
CA MET A 11 -30.42 -11.80 -3.44
C MET A 11 -29.15 -12.63 -3.64
N PHE A 12 -28.14 -12.11 -4.33
CA PHE A 12 -26.85 -12.78 -4.52
C PHE A 12 -26.03 -12.85 -3.21
N LEU A 13 -26.06 -11.78 -2.40
CA LEU A 13 -25.44 -11.76 -1.07
C LEU A 13 -26.19 -12.64 -0.06
N ALA A 14 -27.53 -12.69 -0.12
CA ALA A 14 -28.34 -13.59 0.70
C ALA A 14 -28.17 -15.05 0.26
N PHE A 15 -27.99 -15.30 -1.05
CA PHE A 15 -27.66 -16.62 -1.58
C PHE A 15 -26.27 -17.07 -1.12
N LEU A 16 -25.25 -16.20 -1.22
CA LEU A 16 -23.90 -16.49 -0.71
C LEU A 16 -23.88 -16.65 0.82
N PHE A 17 -24.65 -15.83 1.56
CA PHE A 17 -24.76 -15.93 3.02
C PHE A 17 -25.54 -17.18 3.47
N SER A 18 -26.58 -17.57 2.74
CA SER A 18 -27.35 -18.81 2.97
C SER A 18 -26.51 -20.05 2.64
N VAL A 19 -25.73 -20.02 1.55
CA VAL A 19 -24.76 -21.06 1.23
C VAL A 19 -23.67 -21.12 2.30
N CYS A 20 -23.18 -19.99 2.82
CA CYS A 20 -22.26 -19.92 3.94
C CYS A 20 -22.86 -20.49 5.24
N LEU A 21 -24.10 -20.15 5.62
CA LEU A 21 -24.76 -20.66 6.83
C LEU A 21 -25.08 -22.15 6.73
N ALA A 22 -25.52 -22.61 5.56
CA ALA A 22 -25.76 -24.04 5.30
C ALA A 22 -24.46 -24.86 5.31
N TYR A 23 -23.31 -24.25 5.00
CA TYR A 23 -21.99 -24.90 5.07
C TYR A 23 -21.31 -24.78 6.45
N ILE A 24 -21.52 -23.68 7.18
CA ILE A 24 -20.97 -23.44 8.52
C ILE A 24 -21.75 -24.21 9.59
N GLY A 25 -23.08 -24.40 9.40
CA GLY A 25 -23.96 -25.13 10.33
C GLY A 25 -23.69 -26.64 10.46
N ARG A 26 -22.59 -27.14 9.88
CA ARG A 26 -22.22 -28.56 9.87
C ARG A 26 -20.79 -28.81 10.38
N PHE A 27 -20.33 -28.04 11.37
CA PHE A 27 -19.03 -28.27 12.02
C PHE A 27 -19.14 -28.36 13.55
N PRO A 28 -18.82 -29.51 14.18
CA PRO A 28 -18.47 -29.56 15.59
C PRO A 28 -17.07 -28.97 15.83
N ALA A 29 -16.91 -28.28 16.97
CA ALA A 29 -15.81 -27.38 17.31
C ALA A 29 -14.45 -28.04 17.66
N SER A 30 -14.22 -29.29 17.27
CA SER A 30 -13.04 -30.08 17.71
C SER A 30 -11.91 -30.23 16.68
N TYR A 31 -12.01 -29.66 15.48
CA TYR A 31 -10.99 -29.79 14.42
C TYR A 31 -10.40 -28.44 13.99
N ILE A 32 -9.67 -27.79 14.89
CA ILE A 32 -8.71 -26.73 14.53
C ILE A 32 -7.32 -27.25 14.91
N SER A 33 -6.73 -28.03 14.01
CA SER A 33 -5.32 -28.40 14.08
C SER A 33 -4.72 -28.22 12.69
N ILE A 34 -3.73 -27.33 12.63
CA ILE A 34 -2.98 -26.85 11.45
C ILE A 34 -2.43 -27.97 10.54
N PRO A 35 -2.10 -29.20 11.00
CA PRO A 35 -1.63 -30.27 10.11
C PRO A 35 -2.70 -30.81 9.14
N ASN A 36 -3.98 -30.78 9.52
CA ASN A 36 -5.07 -31.36 8.72
C ASN A 36 -5.61 -30.41 7.64
N ILE A 37 -5.16 -29.16 7.61
CA ILE A 37 -5.56 -28.16 6.59
C ILE A 37 -4.77 -28.39 5.28
N LEU A 38 -3.60 -29.03 5.35
CA LEU A 38 -2.68 -29.27 4.24
C LEU A 38 -2.82 -30.65 3.60
N LEU A 39 -3.52 -31.60 4.24
CA LEU A 39 -3.65 -32.99 3.79
C LEU A 39 -5.12 -33.41 3.71
N ALA A 40 -5.83 -33.04 2.64
CA ALA A 40 -6.98 -33.83 2.14
C ALA A 40 -7.51 -33.30 0.79
N GLY A 41 -7.48 -34.16 -0.24
CA GLY A 41 -7.96 -33.89 -1.61
C GLY A 41 -9.46 -33.55 -1.76
N GLN A 42 -10.28 -33.70 -0.72
CA GLN A 42 -11.68 -33.20 -0.69
C GLN A 42 -11.86 -31.86 0.03
N HIS A 43 -10.82 -31.35 0.71
CA HIS A 43 -10.89 -30.14 1.54
C HIS A 43 -10.32 -28.90 0.85
N GLY A 44 -9.67 -29.05 -0.31
CA GLY A 44 -9.11 -27.95 -1.10
C GLY A 44 -10.13 -26.85 -1.43
N ILE A 45 -11.35 -27.22 -1.86
CA ILE A 45 -12.42 -26.27 -2.22
C ILE A 45 -12.91 -25.44 -1.02
N LYS A 46 -12.93 -26.02 0.19
CA LYS A 46 -13.38 -25.33 1.42
C LYS A 46 -12.31 -24.37 1.96
N THR A 47 -11.06 -24.79 1.98
CA THR A 47 -9.91 -23.95 2.33
C THR A 47 -9.75 -22.82 1.31
N PHE A 48 -9.93 -23.13 0.02
CA PHE A 48 -9.95 -22.16 -1.09
C PHE A 48 -11.04 -21.10 -0.95
N ALA A 49 -12.27 -21.47 -0.59
CA ALA A 49 -13.35 -20.51 -0.35
C ALA A 49 -13.01 -19.52 0.78
N ILE A 50 -12.35 -19.97 1.85
CA ILE A 50 -11.92 -19.12 2.96
C ILE A 50 -10.79 -18.18 2.51
N PHE A 51 -9.77 -18.69 1.79
CA PHE A 51 -8.66 -17.87 1.28
C PHE A 51 -9.07 -16.91 0.14
N PHE A 52 -10.14 -17.20 -0.58
CA PHE A 52 -10.65 -16.36 -1.67
C PHE A 52 -11.64 -15.31 -1.17
N LEU A 53 -12.55 -15.67 -0.26
CA LEU A 53 -13.56 -14.75 0.26
C LEU A 53 -12.97 -13.76 1.26
N LEU A 54 -12.01 -14.16 2.10
CA LEU A 54 -11.48 -13.29 3.15
C LEU A 54 -10.75 -12.04 2.59
N PRO A 55 -9.87 -12.13 1.57
CA PRO A 55 -9.26 -10.96 0.96
C PRO A 55 -10.27 -10.09 0.21
N VAL A 56 -11.26 -10.71 -0.46
CA VAL A 56 -12.33 -9.99 -1.15
C VAL A 56 -13.21 -9.24 -0.15
N ILE A 57 -13.56 -9.84 0.98
CA ILE A 57 -14.30 -9.23 2.08
C ILE A 57 -13.48 -8.10 2.71
N VAL A 58 -12.16 -8.27 2.90
CA VAL A 58 -11.28 -7.21 3.40
C VAL A 58 -11.25 -6.02 2.45
N ILE A 59 -11.14 -6.25 1.13
CA ILE A 59 -11.22 -5.18 0.12
C ILE A 59 -12.61 -4.52 0.16
N GLN A 60 -13.68 -5.30 0.31
CA GLN A 60 -15.06 -4.80 0.40
C GLN A 60 -15.35 -4.03 1.69
N LEU A 61 -14.68 -4.32 2.81
CA LEU A 61 -14.81 -3.59 4.08
C LEU A 61 -13.93 -2.34 4.13
N ALA A 62 -12.82 -2.31 3.39
CA ALA A 62 -11.99 -1.11 3.23
C ALA A 62 -12.63 -0.08 2.28
N ALA A 63 -13.32 -0.53 1.22
CA ALA A 63 -13.92 0.33 0.20
C ALA A 63 -14.94 1.40 0.69
N PRO A 64 -15.78 1.15 1.72
CA PRO A 64 -16.72 2.12 2.30
C PRO A 64 -16.02 3.24 3.08
N ARG A 65 -14.89 2.94 3.74
CA ARG A 65 -14.17 3.91 4.60
C ARG A 65 -13.54 5.06 3.81
N PHE A 66 -13.28 4.83 2.52
CA PHE A 66 -12.81 5.85 1.56
C PHE A 66 -13.94 6.50 0.77
N SER A 67 -15.19 6.09 1.00
CA SER A 67 -16.36 6.72 0.39
C SER A 67 -16.65 8.03 1.11
N ALA A 68 -16.01 9.12 0.67
CA ALA A 68 -16.52 10.44 0.98
C ALA A 68 -17.92 10.58 0.35
N ARG A 69 -18.94 10.76 1.20
CA ARG A 69 -20.25 11.23 0.77
C ARG A 69 -20.03 12.65 0.23
N THR A 70 -20.05 12.82 -1.09
CA THR A 70 -19.90 14.16 -1.68
C THR A 70 -21.14 14.97 -1.32
N SER A 71 -20.95 16.02 -0.54
CA SER A 71 -21.94 17.07 -0.33
C SER A 71 -22.32 17.66 -1.68
N HIS A 72 -23.60 17.68 -1.97
CA HIS A 72 -24.17 18.16 -3.23
C HIS A 72 -24.12 19.69 -3.25
N GLU A 73 -22.95 20.31 -3.40
CA GLU A 73 -22.88 21.77 -3.51
C GLU A 73 -23.32 22.22 -4.91
N ARG A 74 -24.53 22.78 -4.95
CA ARG A 74 -25.15 23.43 -6.10
C ARG A 74 -24.50 24.82 -6.27
N HIS A 75 -23.43 24.90 -7.07
CA HIS A 75 -22.96 26.18 -7.59
C HIS A 75 -23.57 26.43 -8.98
N GLU A 76 -24.39 27.48 -9.06
CA GLU A 76 -24.84 28.07 -10.32
C GLU A 76 -23.63 28.54 -11.15
N GLY A 77 -23.67 28.29 -12.46
CA GLY A 77 -22.80 29.01 -13.41
C GLY A 77 -21.74 28.23 -14.18
N ARG A 78 -21.70 26.89 -14.16
CA ARG A 78 -21.19 26.04 -15.27
C ARG A 78 -21.44 24.56 -14.93
N LYS A 79 -22.22 23.85 -15.75
CA LYS A 79 -22.37 22.38 -15.64
C LYS A 79 -21.07 21.70 -16.09
N ILE A 80 -20.02 21.79 -15.27
CA ILE A 80 -18.93 20.81 -15.36
C ILE A 80 -19.54 19.53 -14.81
N GLN A 81 -19.74 18.54 -15.67
CA GLN A 81 -20.29 17.25 -15.31
C GLN A 81 -19.26 16.53 -14.43
N ARG A 82 -19.34 16.79 -13.12
CA ARG A 82 -18.46 16.22 -12.09
C ARG A 82 -18.91 14.79 -11.86
N PHE A 83 -18.08 13.82 -12.26
CA PHE A 83 -18.37 12.41 -12.04
C PHE A 83 -17.59 11.92 -10.81
N PRO A 84 -18.27 11.50 -9.73
CA PRO A 84 -17.62 10.92 -8.56
C PRO A 84 -16.65 9.81 -8.94
N MET A 85 -15.45 9.88 -8.36
CA MET A 85 -14.29 9.02 -8.65
C MET A 85 -14.58 7.51 -8.53
N ALA A 86 -15.70 7.08 -7.94
CA ALA A 86 -16.32 5.79 -8.22
C ALA A 86 -17.70 5.65 -7.56
N TRP A 87 -18.74 5.45 -8.38
CA TRP A 87 -20.11 5.20 -7.90
C TRP A 87 -20.34 3.75 -7.49
N THR A 88 -19.61 2.81 -8.08
CA THR A 88 -19.81 1.37 -7.88
C THR A 88 -18.58 0.70 -7.30
N LEU A 89 -18.81 -0.34 -6.48
CA LEU A 89 -17.73 -1.16 -5.91
C LEU A 89 -16.87 -1.81 -7.01
N PHE A 90 -17.51 -2.25 -8.10
CA PHE A 90 -16.83 -2.80 -9.28
C PHE A 90 -15.84 -1.79 -9.88
N SER A 91 -16.24 -0.52 -10.01
CA SER A 91 -15.36 0.50 -10.57
C SER A 91 -14.16 0.82 -9.68
N ARG A 92 -14.31 0.70 -8.35
CA ARG A 92 -13.20 0.85 -7.39
C ARG A 92 -12.25 -0.33 -7.43
N LEU A 93 -12.80 -1.54 -7.48
CA LEU A 93 -12.04 -2.79 -7.48
C LEU A 93 -11.15 -2.86 -8.72
N PHE A 94 -11.70 -2.58 -9.89
CA PHE A 94 -11.01 -2.70 -11.17
C PHE A 94 -10.40 -1.39 -11.68
N PHE A 95 -10.41 -0.33 -10.88
CA PHE A 95 -9.94 1.00 -11.27
C PHE A 95 -10.54 1.52 -12.59
N THR A 96 -11.74 1.08 -12.97
CA THR A 96 -12.32 1.38 -14.29
C THR A 96 -12.64 2.87 -14.47
N TYR A 97 -12.73 3.63 -13.36
CA TYR A 97 -12.89 5.08 -13.42
C TYR A 97 -11.72 5.78 -14.13
N THR A 98 -10.52 5.18 -14.13
CA THR A 98 -9.35 5.72 -14.83
C THR A 98 -9.46 5.61 -16.35
N TRP A 99 -10.26 4.66 -16.86
CA TRP A 99 -10.46 4.42 -18.28
C TRP A 99 -10.86 5.68 -19.04
N ARG A 100 -11.69 6.54 -18.42
CA ARG A 100 -12.12 7.80 -19.05
C ARG A 100 -10.94 8.73 -19.33
N ILE A 101 -10.03 8.89 -18.37
CA ILE A 101 -8.87 9.80 -18.49
C ILE A 101 -7.91 9.25 -19.55
N LEU A 102 -7.75 7.92 -19.61
CA LEU A 102 -6.95 7.26 -20.64
C LEU A 102 -7.52 7.50 -22.05
N VAL A 103 -8.83 7.30 -22.24
CA VAL A 103 -9.49 7.55 -23.54
C VAL A 103 -9.46 9.04 -23.89
N LEU A 104 -9.63 9.93 -22.92
CA LEU A 104 -9.56 11.37 -23.12
C LEU A 104 -8.16 11.80 -23.57
N GLY A 105 -7.11 11.27 -22.93
CA GLY A 105 -5.72 11.53 -23.29
C GLY A 105 -5.29 10.88 -24.60
N TYR A 106 -5.92 9.78 -25.00
CA TYR A 106 -5.70 9.16 -26.31
C TYR A 106 -6.29 10.01 -27.45
N ARG A 107 -7.45 10.62 -27.23
CA ARG A 107 -8.15 11.42 -28.26
C ARG A 107 -7.69 12.88 -28.31
N ASN A 108 -7.41 13.48 -27.16
CA ASN A 108 -7.13 14.90 -27.01
C ASN A 108 -5.90 15.14 -26.14
N ARG A 109 -5.25 16.28 -26.32
CA ARG A 109 -4.22 16.74 -25.37
C ARG A 109 -4.88 17.00 -24.01
N LEU A 110 -4.36 16.37 -22.96
CA LEU A 110 -4.82 16.59 -21.60
C LEU A 110 -4.42 17.99 -21.12
N GLU A 111 -5.40 18.76 -20.66
CA GLU A 111 -5.21 20.06 -20.03
C GLU A 111 -5.60 19.97 -18.55
N LEU A 112 -5.08 20.86 -17.71
CA LEU A 112 -5.40 20.86 -16.27
C LEU A 112 -6.90 21.07 -16.02
N SER A 113 -7.58 21.78 -16.92
CA SER A 113 -9.02 22.04 -16.91
C SER A 113 -9.87 20.79 -17.17
N SER A 114 -9.31 19.76 -17.81
CA SER A 114 -10.03 18.53 -18.17
C SER A 114 -9.92 17.43 -17.11
N LEU A 115 -9.11 17.65 -16.07
CA LEU A 115 -8.92 16.73 -14.96
C LEU A 115 -9.96 16.96 -13.85
N ASP A 116 -10.38 15.86 -13.21
CA ASP A 116 -11.31 15.93 -12.09
C ASP A 116 -10.62 16.52 -10.84
N PRO A 117 -11.34 17.35 -10.06
CA PRO A 117 -10.79 17.88 -8.82
C PRO A 117 -10.59 16.79 -7.77
N LEU A 118 -9.60 16.98 -6.90
CA LEU A 118 -9.29 16.01 -5.85
C LEU A 118 -10.43 15.90 -4.81
N PRO A 119 -10.68 14.69 -4.29
CA PRO A 119 -11.55 14.47 -3.14
C PRO A 119 -11.13 15.28 -1.91
N GLU A 120 -12.11 15.72 -1.09
CA GLU A 120 -11.86 16.59 0.07
C GLU A 120 -10.91 16.00 1.11
N ASN A 121 -10.95 14.69 1.31
CA ASN A 121 -10.08 13.96 2.22
C ASN A 121 -8.60 13.90 1.78
N VAL A 122 -8.30 14.30 0.54
CA VAL A 122 -6.93 14.35 -0.02
C VAL A 122 -6.49 15.80 -0.27
N LYS A 123 -7.39 16.80 -0.11
CA LYS A 123 -7.03 18.21 -0.24
C LYS A 123 -6.02 18.63 0.84
N SER A 124 -5.10 19.52 0.48
CA SER A 124 -4.05 20.04 1.36
C SER A 124 -4.59 20.70 2.63
N SER A 125 -5.75 21.37 2.56
CA SER A 125 -6.39 22.01 3.72
C SER A 125 -6.75 20.97 4.79
N ALA A 126 -7.46 19.91 4.42
CA ALA A 126 -7.84 18.82 5.30
C ALA A 126 -6.61 18.09 5.86
N LEU A 127 -5.64 17.75 5.01
CA LEU A 127 -4.41 17.07 5.43
C LEU A 127 -3.58 17.93 6.39
N SER A 128 -3.50 19.24 6.15
CA SER A 128 -2.78 20.17 7.02
C SER A 128 -3.45 20.28 8.40
N ALA A 129 -4.79 20.21 8.46
CA ALA A 129 -5.53 20.21 9.72
C ALA A 129 -5.28 18.92 10.52
N VAL A 130 -5.25 17.76 9.84
CA VAL A 130 -4.89 16.47 10.47
C VAL A 130 -3.45 16.50 10.99
N PHE A 131 -2.51 17.01 10.21
CA PHE A 131 -1.11 17.17 10.61
C PHE A 131 -0.97 18.06 11.86
N GLN A 132 -1.65 19.21 11.89
CA GLN A 132 -1.65 20.11 13.04
C GLN A 132 -2.28 19.49 14.28
N ARG A 133 -3.41 18.79 14.13
CA ARG A 133 -4.03 18.04 15.24
C ARG A 133 -3.09 16.97 15.78
N ALA A 134 -2.40 16.24 14.90
CA ALA A 134 -1.45 15.21 15.30
C ALA A 134 -0.19 15.79 15.99
N SER A 135 0.27 16.96 15.57
CA SER A 135 1.42 17.64 16.21
C SER A 135 1.08 18.24 17.57
N ILE A 136 -0.17 18.70 17.78
CA ILE A 136 -0.63 19.26 19.06
C ILE A 136 -1.08 18.17 20.03
N LYS A 137 -1.89 17.19 19.60
CA LYS A 137 -2.43 16.12 20.47
C LYS A 137 -1.33 15.31 21.17
N LYS A 138 -0.20 15.09 20.49
CA LYS A 138 0.94 14.36 21.07
C LYS A 138 1.80 15.25 21.99
N ARG A 139 1.67 16.58 21.88
CA ARG A 139 2.24 17.55 22.84
C ARG A 139 1.49 17.49 24.17
N ASP A 140 0.17 17.44 24.13
CA ASP A 140 -0.67 17.38 25.34
C ASP A 140 -0.60 16.01 26.03
N PHE A 141 -0.55 14.90 25.27
CA PHE A 141 -0.35 13.55 25.83
C PHE A 141 1.03 13.39 26.51
N SER A 142 2.09 13.95 25.91
CA SER A 142 3.42 13.98 26.55
C SER A 142 3.40 14.76 27.86
N GLY A 143 2.67 15.88 27.92
CA GLY A 143 2.50 16.64 29.16
C GLY A 143 1.80 15.84 30.26
N TYR A 144 0.80 15.02 29.91
CA TYR A 144 0.06 14.20 30.89
C TYR A 144 0.84 13.00 31.43
N VAL A 145 1.77 12.45 30.63
CA VAL A 145 2.67 11.37 31.05
C VAL A 145 3.82 11.91 31.90
N ASP A 146 4.41 13.05 31.50
CA ASP A 146 5.44 13.73 32.30
C ASP A 146 4.87 14.23 33.64
N GLU A 147 3.64 14.74 33.72
CA GLU A 147 3.05 15.23 34.97
C GLU A 147 2.82 14.11 36.00
N LYS A 148 2.61 12.86 35.54
CA LYS A 148 2.52 11.68 36.42
C LYS A 148 3.89 11.10 36.80
N GLU A 149 4.91 11.22 35.95
CA GLU A 149 6.28 10.77 36.26
C GLU A 149 7.08 11.84 37.05
N ALA A 150 6.73 13.12 36.92
CA ALA A 150 7.34 14.25 37.62
C ALA A 150 7.05 14.29 39.13
N PHE A 151 6.12 13.47 39.64
CA PHE A 151 5.92 13.32 41.09
C PHE A 151 7.05 12.52 41.77
N ILE A 152 7.95 11.88 41.01
CA ILE A 152 8.98 10.98 41.56
C ILE A 152 10.42 11.53 41.48
N GLN A 153 10.72 12.57 40.69
CA GLN A 153 12.11 13.04 40.55
C GLN A 153 12.31 14.57 40.63
N ALA A 154 13.12 14.97 41.62
CA ALA A 154 13.63 16.32 41.86
C ALA A 154 14.60 16.79 40.73
N PRO A 155 14.88 18.11 40.63
CA PRO A 155 15.21 18.75 39.36
C PRO A 155 16.70 18.64 39.02
N THR A 156 17.02 18.00 37.91
CA THR A 156 18.28 18.22 37.20
C THR A 156 18.01 18.85 35.85
N SER A 157 18.60 20.02 35.66
CA SER A 157 18.63 20.82 34.44
C SER A 157 18.74 19.98 33.15
N SER A 158 17.66 19.86 32.40
CA SER A 158 17.74 19.42 31.00
C SER A 158 16.63 20.04 30.15
N SER A 159 17.06 20.62 29.03
CA SER A 159 16.37 21.03 27.79
C SER A 159 14.85 20.83 27.70
N PRO A 160 14.07 21.77 27.11
CA PRO A 160 12.61 21.63 26.97
C PRO A 160 12.26 20.40 26.09
N LYS A 161 11.93 19.29 26.76
CA LYS A 161 11.34 18.09 26.16
C LYS A 161 9.90 18.39 25.73
N GLY A 162 9.46 17.79 24.63
CA GLY A 162 8.02 17.76 24.27
C GLY A 162 7.65 18.20 22.86
N ARG A 163 8.45 17.90 21.82
CA ARG A 163 7.96 17.92 20.43
C ARG A 163 7.78 16.48 19.93
N PRO A 164 6.60 16.11 19.41
CA PRO A 164 6.44 14.78 18.84
C PRO A 164 7.42 14.60 17.68
N PRO A 165 8.05 13.42 17.56
CA PRO A 165 8.98 13.18 16.48
C PRO A 165 8.22 13.20 15.15
N LEU A 166 8.85 13.78 14.12
CA LEU A 166 8.23 14.01 12.81
C LEU A 166 7.65 12.73 12.20
N TYR A 167 8.37 11.61 12.34
CA TYR A 167 7.91 10.30 11.84
C TYR A 167 6.55 9.91 12.41
N ALA A 168 6.27 10.24 13.68
CA ALA A 168 5.01 9.88 14.33
C ALA A 168 3.85 10.74 13.82
N VAL A 169 4.11 12.01 13.49
CA VAL A 169 3.11 12.90 12.89
C VAL A 169 2.82 12.49 11.46
N VAL A 170 3.86 12.16 10.69
CA VAL A 170 3.74 11.64 9.33
C VAL A 170 2.96 10.32 9.30
N PHE A 171 3.32 9.38 10.17
CA PHE A 171 2.58 8.13 10.33
C PHE A 171 1.12 8.39 10.73
N ALA A 172 0.87 9.35 11.62
CA ALA A 172 -0.50 9.69 11.99
C ALA A 172 -1.33 10.26 10.82
N VAL A 173 -0.73 10.87 9.79
CA VAL A 173 -1.46 11.35 8.61
C VAL A 173 -1.85 10.19 7.68
N SER A 174 -0.98 9.20 7.51
CA SER A 174 -1.14 8.07 6.57
C SER A 174 -1.47 6.72 7.22
N ARG A 175 -1.79 6.70 8.52
CA ARG A 175 -1.90 5.46 9.31
C ARG A 175 -2.91 4.46 8.73
N TRP A 176 -4.03 4.94 8.21
CA TRP A 176 -5.09 4.04 7.74
C TRP A 176 -4.69 3.38 6.44
N GLU A 177 -4.09 4.14 5.54
CA GLU A 177 -3.57 3.68 4.25
C GLU A 177 -2.45 2.64 4.45
N LEU A 178 -1.53 2.91 5.38
CA LEU A 178 -0.44 1.99 5.72
C LEU A 178 -0.97 0.69 6.35
N VAL A 179 -1.94 0.77 7.27
CA VAL A 179 -2.54 -0.41 7.91
C VAL A 179 -3.35 -1.23 6.92
N PHE A 180 -4.18 -0.61 6.07
CA PHE A 180 -4.94 -1.32 5.04
C PHE A 180 -4.03 -2.01 4.04
N SER A 181 -3.00 -1.31 3.56
CA SER A 181 -1.97 -1.94 2.72
C SER A 181 -1.30 -3.11 3.43
N ALA A 182 -0.96 -2.98 4.73
CA ALA A 182 -0.33 -4.07 5.47
C ALA A 182 -1.23 -5.32 5.55
N VAL A 183 -2.52 -5.15 5.80
CA VAL A 183 -3.49 -6.26 5.82
C VAL A 183 -3.63 -6.89 4.43
N VAL A 184 -3.77 -6.08 3.38
CA VAL A 184 -3.85 -6.56 1.99
C VAL A 184 -2.58 -7.31 1.59
N ARG A 185 -1.42 -6.82 2.01
CA ARG A 185 -0.12 -7.45 1.75
C ARG A 185 0.02 -8.78 2.47
N LEU A 186 -0.39 -8.88 3.74
CA LEU A 186 -0.40 -10.15 4.47
C LEU A 186 -1.29 -11.19 3.77
N ALA A 187 -2.50 -10.80 3.36
CA ALA A 187 -3.38 -11.66 2.58
C ALA A 187 -2.74 -12.08 1.25
N GLY A 188 -2.07 -11.14 0.56
CA GLY A 188 -1.33 -11.41 -0.67
C GLY A 188 -0.18 -12.40 -0.50
N ILE A 189 0.55 -12.35 0.63
CA ILE A 189 1.61 -13.32 0.93
C ILE A 189 1.03 -14.72 1.11
N ALA A 190 -0.03 -14.86 1.90
CA ALA A 190 -0.68 -16.15 2.11
C ALA A 190 -1.19 -16.74 0.79
N LEU A 191 -1.83 -15.91 -0.05
CA LEU A 191 -2.36 -16.36 -1.35
C LEU A 191 -1.25 -16.66 -2.37
N SER A 192 -0.07 -16.06 -2.24
CA SER A 192 1.04 -16.28 -3.17
C SER A 192 1.62 -17.70 -3.15
N LEU A 193 1.29 -18.51 -2.14
CA LEU A 193 1.68 -19.92 -2.05
C LEU A 193 0.68 -20.87 -2.75
N VAL A 194 -0.53 -20.40 -3.09
CA VAL A 194 -1.58 -21.22 -3.72
C VAL A 194 -1.28 -21.56 -5.19
N PRO A 195 -0.76 -20.65 -6.04
CA PRO A 195 -0.43 -20.98 -7.41
C PRO A 195 0.57 -22.15 -7.60
N PRO A 196 1.71 -22.22 -6.88
CA PRO A 196 2.62 -23.36 -7.04
C PRO A 196 2.01 -24.68 -6.53
N LEU A 197 1.15 -24.64 -5.51
CA LEU A 197 0.42 -25.81 -5.02
C LEU A 197 -0.55 -26.36 -6.06
N THR A 198 -1.40 -25.49 -6.60
CA THR A 198 -2.40 -25.86 -7.61
C THR A 198 -1.74 -26.36 -8.90
N LEU A 199 -0.60 -25.78 -9.28
CA LEU A 199 0.19 -26.28 -10.40
C LEU A 199 0.73 -27.70 -10.13
N GLY A 200 1.18 -27.99 -8.91
CA GLY A 200 1.62 -29.33 -8.52
C GLY A 200 0.51 -30.37 -8.65
N TYR A 201 -0.69 -30.07 -8.14
CA TYR A 201 -1.85 -30.97 -8.29
C TYR A 201 -2.28 -31.16 -9.74
N LEU A 202 -2.20 -30.10 -10.56
CA LEU A 202 -2.48 -30.18 -11.98
C LEU A 202 -1.48 -31.10 -12.70
N LEU A 203 -0.19 -31.05 -12.33
CA LEU A 203 0.83 -31.93 -12.91
C LEU A 203 0.58 -33.41 -12.56
N VAL A 204 0.27 -33.72 -11.31
CA VAL A 204 -0.08 -35.09 -10.89
C VAL A 204 -1.31 -35.60 -11.66
N PHE A 205 -2.35 -34.77 -11.80
CA PHE A 205 -3.53 -35.11 -12.59
C PHE A 205 -3.21 -35.42 -14.06
N ILE A 206 -2.27 -34.68 -14.66
CA ILE A 206 -1.81 -34.93 -16.04
C ILE A 206 -1.01 -36.23 -16.13
N GLU A 207 -0.19 -36.54 -15.12
CA GLU A 207 0.64 -37.75 -15.07
C GLU A 207 -0.18 -39.03 -14.88
N ASP A 208 -1.20 -38.99 -14.02
CA ASP A 208 -2.10 -40.13 -13.76
C ASP A 208 -3.04 -40.45 -14.93
N GLY A 209 -3.16 -39.55 -15.91
CA GLY A 209 -3.98 -39.76 -17.11
C GLY A 209 -5.49 -39.84 -16.83
N GLU A 210 -5.95 -39.38 -15.66
CA GLU A 210 -7.36 -39.38 -15.31
C GLU A 210 -8.16 -38.43 -16.21
N VAL A 211 -9.27 -38.91 -16.77
CA VAL A 211 -10.16 -38.09 -17.60
C VAL A 211 -11.33 -37.63 -16.73
N GLY A 212 -11.33 -36.35 -16.35
CA GLY A 212 -12.37 -35.81 -15.47
C GLY A 212 -12.42 -34.28 -15.43
N TRP A 213 -13.50 -33.75 -14.87
CA TRP A 213 -13.70 -32.31 -14.69
C TRP A 213 -12.71 -31.66 -13.72
N HIS A 214 -12.02 -32.47 -12.90
CA HIS A 214 -11.05 -32.05 -11.90
C HIS A 214 -9.88 -31.26 -12.50
N GLY A 215 -9.36 -31.63 -13.68
CA GLY A 215 -8.31 -30.89 -14.37
C GLY A 215 -8.72 -29.46 -14.73
N TYR A 216 -9.95 -29.28 -15.24
CA TYR A 216 -10.52 -27.95 -15.51
C TYR A 216 -10.70 -27.15 -14.22
N ALA A 217 -11.08 -27.80 -13.11
CA ALA A 217 -11.21 -27.15 -11.81
C ALA A 217 -9.85 -26.62 -11.30
N TYR A 218 -8.78 -27.42 -11.36
CA TYR A 218 -7.43 -26.99 -10.98
C TYR A 218 -6.89 -25.85 -11.86
N ALA A 219 -7.13 -25.89 -13.17
CA ALA A 219 -6.73 -24.81 -14.08
C ALA A 219 -7.49 -23.49 -13.81
N LEU A 220 -8.79 -23.58 -13.51
CA LEU A 220 -9.60 -22.43 -13.11
C LEU A 220 -9.14 -21.87 -11.77
N GLU A 221 -8.83 -22.73 -10.79
CA GLU A 221 -8.30 -22.36 -9.48
C GLU A 221 -6.96 -21.62 -9.61
N TYR A 222 -6.03 -22.15 -10.41
CA TYR A 222 -4.75 -21.52 -10.69
C TYR A 222 -4.94 -20.11 -11.29
N THR A 223 -5.77 -20.00 -12.33
CA THR A 223 -6.04 -18.71 -13.00
C THR A 223 -6.67 -17.69 -12.04
N LEU A 224 -7.65 -18.13 -11.25
CA LEU A 224 -8.35 -17.28 -10.31
C LEU A 224 -7.45 -16.82 -9.14
N SER A 225 -6.57 -17.70 -8.65
CA SER A 225 -5.60 -17.38 -7.61
C SER A 225 -4.59 -16.31 -8.08
N GLN A 226 -4.09 -16.43 -9.32
CA GLN A 226 -3.21 -15.45 -9.94
C GLN A 226 -3.90 -14.10 -10.12
N PHE A 227 -5.16 -14.11 -10.56
CA PHE A 227 -5.96 -12.90 -10.73
C PHE A 227 -6.15 -12.15 -9.41
N VAL A 228 -6.51 -12.85 -8.33
CA VAL A 228 -6.68 -12.23 -7.00
C VAL A 228 -5.35 -11.74 -6.44
N CYS A 229 -4.26 -12.49 -6.60
CA CYS A 229 -2.92 -12.02 -6.24
C CYS A 229 -2.58 -10.70 -6.95
N GLY A 230 -2.86 -10.61 -8.26
CA GLY A 230 -2.68 -9.39 -9.05
C GLY A 230 -3.50 -8.22 -8.50
N LEU A 231 -4.77 -8.48 -8.16
CA LEU A 231 -5.68 -7.49 -7.60
C LEU A 231 -5.24 -6.97 -6.22
N LEU A 232 -4.83 -7.87 -5.32
CA LEU A 232 -4.28 -7.52 -4.00
C LEU A 232 -3.01 -6.67 -4.14
N ASN A 233 -2.09 -7.06 -5.03
CA ASN A 233 -0.88 -6.29 -5.30
C ASN A 233 -1.18 -4.90 -5.87
N ALA A 234 -2.19 -4.77 -6.74
CA ALA A 234 -2.61 -3.47 -7.26
C ALA A 234 -3.17 -2.56 -6.16
N HIS A 235 -4.03 -3.11 -5.28
CA HIS A 235 -4.59 -2.35 -4.14
C HIS A 235 -3.53 -1.98 -3.11
N ASP A 236 -2.58 -2.87 -2.83
CA ASP A 236 -1.45 -2.57 -1.96
C ASP A 236 -0.65 -1.36 -2.46
N LYS A 237 -0.23 -1.39 -3.73
CA LYS A 237 0.47 -0.25 -4.37
C LYS A 237 -0.35 1.03 -4.33
N TYR A 238 -1.66 0.94 -4.60
CA TYR A 238 -2.57 2.08 -4.55
C TYR A 238 -2.63 2.71 -3.15
N PHE A 239 -2.85 1.91 -2.10
CA PHE A 239 -2.94 2.42 -0.73
C PHE A 239 -1.60 3.02 -0.27
N MET A 240 -0.47 2.38 -0.60
CA MET A 240 0.85 2.91 -0.29
C MET A 240 1.13 4.24 -0.97
N ALA A 241 0.82 4.35 -2.26
CA ALA A 241 0.95 5.60 -3.01
C ALA A 241 0.06 6.70 -2.41
N LEU A 242 -1.21 6.38 -2.11
CA LEU A 242 -2.14 7.33 -1.50
C LEU A 242 -1.64 7.83 -0.13
N GLY A 243 -1.16 6.93 0.72
CA GLY A 243 -0.58 7.28 2.02
C GLY A 243 0.65 8.18 1.88
N ALA A 244 1.53 7.88 0.93
CA ALA A 244 2.71 8.68 0.62
C ALA A 244 2.34 10.10 0.15
N TYR A 245 1.42 10.23 -0.82
CA TYR A 245 0.98 11.54 -1.32
C TYR A 245 0.29 12.38 -0.23
N LYS A 246 -0.48 11.75 0.65
CA LYS A 246 -1.10 12.44 1.80
C LYS A 246 -0.05 13.00 2.75
N ALA A 247 0.96 12.19 3.07
CA ALA A 247 2.07 12.62 3.91
C ALA A 247 2.88 13.76 3.27
N GLN A 248 3.21 13.64 1.97
CA GLN A 248 3.91 14.68 1.22
C GLN A 248 3.13 16.00 1.23
N SER A 249 1.85 15.97 0.85
CA SER A 249 1.01 17.18 0.82
C SER A 249 0.89 17.85 2.20
N ALA A 250 0.78 17.04 3.27
CA ALA A 250 0.77 17.54 4.64
C ALA A 250 2.11 18.20 5.04
N LEU A 251 3.24 17.58 4.70
CA LEU A 251 4.59 18.09 4.97
C LEU A 251 4.86 19.39 4.23
N VAL A 252 4.55 19.45 2.93
CA VAL A 252 4.67 20.66 2.12
C VAL A 252 3.83 21.79 2.74
N SER A 253 2.56 21.51 3.08
CA SER A 253 1.68 22.50 3.72
C SER A 253 2.21 22.99 5.06
N ALA A 254 2.78 22.10 5.87
CA ALA A 254 3.37 22.45 7.16
C ALA A 254 4.64 23.30 7.00
N LEU A 255 5.50 22.96 6.03
CA LEU A 255 6.70 23.72 5.70
C LEU A 255 6.35 25.12 5.21
N TYR A 256 5.42 25.27 4.26
CA TYR A 256 4.96 26.60 3.82
C TYR A 256 4.42 27.46 4.96
N LYS A 257 3.57 26.90 5.84
CA LYS A 257 3.07 27.62 7.03
C LYS A 257 4.21 28.03 7.97
N LYS A 258 5.25 27.19 8.09
CA LYS A 258 6.41 27.50 8.95
C LYS A 258 7.26 28.60 8.35
N VAL A 259 7.54 28.54 7.04
CA VAL A 259 8.34 29.53 6.30
C VAL A 259 7.75 30.93 6.42
N LEU A 260 6.42 31.07 6.38
CA LEU A 260 5.74 32.36 6.58
C LEU A 260 5.86 32.93 8.00
N ARG A 261 6.31 32.14 8.98
CA ARG A 261 6.40 32.51 10.41
C ARG A 261 7.82 32.45 10.96
N ILE A 262 8.84 32.26 10.13
CA ILE A 262 10.24 32.23 10.59
C ILE A 262 10.73 33.62 10.97
N SER A 263 11.55 33.69 12.03
CA SER A 263 12.21 34.93 12.45
C SER A 263 13.26 35.38 11.43
N SER A 264 13.62 36.66 11.46
CA SER A 264 14.66 37.25 10.59
C SER A 264 16.02 36.54 10.74
N SER A 265 16.41 36.20 11.97
CA SER A 265 17.62 35.41 12.26
C SER A 265 17.57 34.01 11.62
N SER A 266 16.44 33.31 11.72
CA SER A 266 16.28 32.00 11.06
C SER A 266 16.25 32.11 9.54
N ARG A 267 15.73 33.21 8.98
CA ARG A 267 15.71 33.48 7.54
C ARG A 267 17.10 33.71 6.95
N ARG A 268 18.03 34.26 7.74
CA ARG A 268 19.45 34.33 7.35
C ARG A 268 20.12 32.96 7.31
N LYS A 269 19.73 32.04 8.21
CA LYS A 269 20.28 30.68 8.27
C LYS A 269 19.69 29.75 7.20
N TYR A 270 18.37 29.81 6.98
CA TYR A 270 17.67 29.01 6.00
C TYR A 270 17.29 29.90 4.81
N THR A 271 18.17 29.94 3.81
CA THR A 271 17.94 30.71 2.58
C THR A 271 16.75 30.16 1.80
N ALA A 272 16.17 30.98 0.92
CA ALA A 272 15.07 30.54 0.06
C ALA A 272 15.44 29.29 -0.76
N GLY A 273 16.67 29.22 -1.29
CA GLY A 273 17.18 28.04 -2.00
C GLY A 273 17.30 26.79 -1.14
N HIS A 274 17.67 26.94 0.14
CA HIS A 274 17.71 25.79 1.06
C HIS A 274 16.29 25.27 1.35
N ILE A 275 15.32 26.17 1.52
CA ILE A 275 13.92 25.81 1.77
C ILE A 275 13.28 25.13 0.55
N THR A 276 13.54 25.63 -0.66
CA THR A 276 13.04 25.00 -1.89
C THR A 276 13.66 23.63 -2.10
N ASN A 277 14.96 23.46 -1.82
CA ASN A 277 15.60 22.15 -1.86
C ASN A 277 14.97 21.16 -0.85
N LEU A 278 14.72 21.63 0.38
CA LEU A 278 14.05 20.84 1.43
C LEU A 278 12.65 20.37 0.99
N ILE A 279 11.87 21.24 0.34
CA ILE A 279 10.52 20.89 -0.15
C ILE A 279 10.59 19.96 -1.37
N SER A 280 11.50 20.20 -2.30
CA SER A 280 11.56 19.44 -3.56
C SER A 280 12.26 18.09 -3.41
N VAL A 281 13.30 17.98 -2.58
CA VAL A 281 14.12 16.76 -2.47
C VAL A 281 13.72 15.95 -1.25
N ASP A 282 13.82 16.54 -0.05
CA ASP A 282 13.65 15.77 1.18
C ASP A 282 12.20 15.29 1.38
N VAL A 283 11.21 16.13 1.08
CA VAL A 283 9.79 15.72 1.16
C VAL A 283 9.46 14.67 0.10
N GLU A 284 10.04 14.76 -1.10
CA GLU A 284 9.87 13.74 -2.12
C GLU A 284 10.41 12.39 -1.62
N GLN A 285 11.63 12.39 -1.08
CA GLN A 285 12.28 11.20 -0.55
C GLN A 285 11.50 10.57 0.62
N VAL A 286 10.88 11.36 1.49
CA VAL A 286 9.97 10.85 2.53
C VAL A 286 8.78 10.10 1.92
N GLY A 287 8.20 10.61 0.83
CA GLY A 287 7.13 9.91 0.12
C GLY A 287 7.60 8.60 -0.51
N GLN A 288 8.77 8.60 -1.15
CA GLN A 288 9.37 7.37 -1.72
C GLN A 288 9.64 6.33 -0.61
N PHE A 289 10.17 6.75 0.53
CA PHE A 289 10.36 5.88 1.70
C PHE A 289 9.02 5.30 2.17
N LEU A 290 7.98 6.13 2.29
CA LEU A 290 6.66 5.66 2.69
C LEU A 290 6.12 4.61 1.72
N GLN A 291 6.29 4.77 0.41
CA GLN A 291 5.88 3.76 -0.57
C GLN A 291 6.59 2.41 -0.40
N LEU A 292 7.84 2.43 0.08
CA LEU A 292 8.65 1.23 0.33
C LEU A 292 8.48 0.64 1.74
N ALA A 293 7.89 1.39 2.68
CA ALA A 293 7.85 1.03 4.09
C ALA A 293 7.22 -0.36 4.34
N ASN A 294 6.14 -0.69 3.65
CA ASN A 294 5.50 -2.01 3.80
C ASN A 294 6.32 -3.15 3.16
N SER A 295 7.19 -2.86 2.20
CA SER A 295 8.10 -3.87 1.63
C SER A 295 9.19 -4.29 2.63
N CYS A 296 9.60 -3.40 3.55
CA CYS A 296 10.67 -3.70 4.51
C CYS A 296 10.37 -4.91 5.40
N TRP A 297 9.13 -5.09 5.87
CA TRP A 297 8.74 -6.22 6.72
C TRP A 297 8.10 -7.36 5.91
N SER A 298 7.39 -7.04 4.83
CA SER A 298 6.66 -8.04 4.05
C SER A 298 7.55 -8.92 3.19
N VAL A 299 8.67 -8.39 2.67
CA VAL A 299 9.62 -9.18 1.86
C VAL A 299 10.29 -10.27 2.69
N PRO A 300 10.87 -9.98 3.88
CA PRO A 300 11.40 -11.03 4.77
C PRO A 300 10.35 -12.08 5.12
N LEU A 301 9.12 -11.66 5.46
CA LEU A 301 8.03 -12.58 5.79
C LEU A 301 7.70 -13.51 4.62
N LYS A 302 7.65 -12.97 3.40
CA LYS A 302 7.42 -13.75 2.18
C LYS A 302 8.56 -14.77 1.95
N ILE A 303 9.82 -14.37 2.12
CA ILE A 303 10.97 -15.26 1.97
C ILE A 303 10.88 -16.42 2.96
N VAL A 304 10.60 -16.13 4.23
CA VAL A 304 10.46 -17.16 5.27
C VAL A 304 9.30 -18.12 4.95
N ALA A 305 8.15 -17.59 4.54
CA ALA A 305 7.00 -18.40 4.18
C ALA A 305 7.28 -19.33 2.99
N THR A 306 7.90 -18.81 1.93
CA THR A 306 8.28 -19.61 0.75
C THR A 306 9.36 -20.63 1.09
N LEU A 307 10.33 -20.29 1.95
CA LEU A 307 11.38 -21.22 2.35
C LEU A 307 10.83 -22.36 3.22
N ALA A 308 9.94 -22.05 4.17
CA ALA A 308 9.26 -23.07 4.99
C ALA A 308 8.45 -24.03 4.10
N PHE A 309 7.77 -23.48 3.09
CA PHE A 309 7.07 -24.27 2.09
C PHE A 309 8.02 -25.18 1.29
N LEU A 310 9.14 -24.64 0.80
CA LEU A 310 10.12 -25.40 0.04
C LEU A 310 10.80 -26.49 0.89
N TRP A 311 11.09 -26.22 2.16
CA TRP A 311 11.63 -27.19 3.10
C TRP A 311 10.69 -28.38 3.30
N HIS A 312 9.37 -28.15 3.30
CA HIS A 312 8.40 -29.22 3.42
C HIS A 312 8.43 -30.20 2.24
N TYR A 313 8.59 -29.69 1.01
CA TYR A 313 8.57 -30.52 -0.21
C TYR A 313 9.93 -31.11 -0.58
N LEU A 314 11.02 -30.35 -0.44
CA LEU A 314 12.37 -30.76 -0.87
C LEU A 314 13.28 -31.21 0.28
N GLY A 315 12.87 -31.01 1.54
CA GLY A 315 13.69 -31.31 2.71
C GLY A 315 14.98 -30.48 2.75
N PRO A 316 16.08 -31.02 3.33
CA PRO A 316 17.35 -30.31 3.48
C PRO A 316 18.00 -29.84 2.16
N SER A 317 17.64 -30.45 1.03
CA SER A 317 18.16 -30.09 -0.29
C SER A 317 17.89 -28.64 -0.68
N CYS A 318 16.85 -28.01 -0.11
CA CYS A 318 16.55 -26.59 -0.37
C CYS A 318 17.66 -25.63 0.09
N MET A 319 18.55 -26.05 1.01
CA MET A 319 19.68 -25.23 1.46
C MET A 319 20.67 -24.91 0.34
N ALA A 320 20.83 -25.79 -0.65
CA ALA A 320 21.67 -25.53 -1.81
C ALA A 320 21.14 -24.35 -2.66
N THR A 321 19.81 -24.25 -2.81
CA THR A 321 19.15 -23.12 -3.47
C THR A 321 19.35 -21.82 -2.69
N VAL A 322 19.18 -21.86 -1.37
CA VAL A 322 19.39 -20.69 -0.49
C VAL A 322 20.85 -20.21 -0.58
N ALA A 323 21.81 -21.13 -0.55
CA ALA A 323 23.23 -20.80 -0.69
C ALA A 323 23.51 -20.11 -2.04
N THR A 324 23.02 -20.68 -3.14
CA THR A 324 23.19 -20.12 -4.49
C THR A 324 22.55 -18.73 -4.62
N MET A 325 21.33 -18.54 -4.13
CA MET A 325 20.67 -17.22 -4.14
C MET A 325 21.39 -16.20 -3.27
N SER A 326 21.95 -16.63 -2.13
CA SER A 326 22.73 -15.76 -1.24
C SER A 326 24.00 -15.28 -1.93
N ILE A 327 24.74 -16.19 -2.59
CA ILE A 327 25.94 -15.84 -3.38
C ILE A 327 25.58 -14.86 -4.51
N GLY A 328 24.49 -15.11 -5.24
CA GLY A 328 24.02 -14.19 -6.29
C GLY A 328 23.64 -12.80 -5.75
N THR A 329 23.01 -12.74 -4.58
CA THR A 329 22.65 -11.46 -3.92
C THR A 329 23.89 -10.70 -3.46
N LEU A 330 24.91 -11.40 -2.95
CA LEU A 330 26.18 -10.78 -2.58
C LEU A 330 26.92 -10.25 -3.81
N ALA A 331 26.96 -11.03 -4.90
CA ALA A 331 27.60 -10.61 -6.16
C ALA A 331 26.94 -9.36 -6.75
N THR A 332 25.60 -9.32 -6.79
CA THR A 332 24.84 -8.15 -7.26
C THR A 332 25.04 -6.94 -6.36
N THR A 333 25.15 -7.13 -5.04
CA THR A 333 25.44 -6.06 -4.08
C THR A 333 26.84 -5.48 -4.28
N CYS A 334 27.85 -6.34 -4.48
CA CYS A 334 29.21 -5.91 -4.82
C CYS A 334 29.22 -5.12 -6.13
N ALA A 335 28.56 -5.62 -7.18
CA ALA A 335 28.44 -4.92 -8.45
C ALA A 335 27.77 -3.54 -8.29
N ALA A 336 26.68 -3.45 -7.53
CA ALA A 336 26.00 -2.18 -7.23
C ALA A 336 26.91 -1.19 -6.49
N HIS A 337 27.74 -1.66 -5.56
CA HIS A 337 28.74 -0.83 -4.87
C HIS A 337 29.77 -0.24 -5.86
N TYR A 338 30.30 -1.06 -6.78
CA TYR A 338 31.20 -0.57 -7.83
C TYR A 338 30.51 0.41 -8.77
N CYS A 339 29.29 0.12 -9.21
CA CYS A 339 28.48 1.05 -10.00
C CYS A 339 28.30 2.39 -9.28
N GLY A 340 28.00 2.38 -7.98
CA GLY A 340 27.89 3.61 -7.18
C GLY A 340 29.20 4.41 -7.10
N LYS A 341 30.34 3.72 -7.01
CA LYS A 341 31.67 4.37 -7.06
C LYS A 341 31.90 5.06 -8.41
N PHE A 342 31.65 4.37 -9.52
CA PHE A 342 31.79 4.95 -10.86
C PHE A 342 30.78 6.07 -11.13
N GLN A 343 29.54 5.94 -10.63
CA GLN A 343 28.53 6.99 -10.74
C GLN A 343 28.97 8.28 -10.04
N LYS A 344 29.61 8.19 -8.86
CA LYS A 344 30.18 9.36 -8.18
C LYS A 344 31.27 10.05 -9.01
N GLN A 345 32.19 9.28 -9.59
CA GLN A 345 33.22 9.82 -10.49
C GLN A 345 32.59 10.47 -11.73
N GLN A 346 31.59 9.82 -12.32
CA GLN A 346 30.86 10.35 -13.46
C GLN A 346 30.15 11.68 -13.13
N MET A 347 29.57 11.81 -11.94
CA MET A 347 28.95 13.07 -11.52
C MET A 347 29.99 14.20 -11.42
N ALA A 348 31.18 13.93 -10.87
CA ALA A 348 32.25 14.93 -10.82
C ALA A 348 32.68 15.44 -12.21
N PHE A 349 32.80 14.55 -13.20
CA PHE A 349 33.11 14.95 -14.58
C PHE A 349 31.95 15.69 -15.26
N LYS A 350 30.69 15.32 -14.97
CA LYS A 350 29.52 16.06 -15.46
C LYS A 350 29.48 17.48 -14.92
N ASP A 351 29.78 17.66 -13.64
CA ASP A 351 29.82 18.98 -12.99
C ASP A 351 30.94 19.85 -13.57
N LEU A 352 32.14 19.28 -13.79
CA LEU A 352 33.24 19.97 -14.45
C LEU A 352 32.86 20.45 -15.86
N ARG A 353 32.24 19.56 -16.65
CA ARG A 353 31.78 19.91 -18.01
C ARG A 353 30.75 21.03 -17.99
N LEU A 354 29.75 20.95 -17.09
CA LEU A 354 28.72 21.98 -16.97
C LEU A 354 29.34 23.33 -16.60
N ARG A 355 30.31 23.34 -15.68
CA ARG A 355 31.05 24.55 -15.30
C ARG A 355 31.81 25.17 -16.49
N LEU A 356 32.63 24.38 -17.19
CA LEU A 356 33.40 24.87 -18.34
C LEU A 356 32.50 25.38 -19.46
N THR A 357 31.40 24.68 -19.74
CA THR A 357 30.42 25.13 -20.75
C THR A 357 29.82 26.48 -20.37
N ASN A 358 29.55 26.70 -19.08
CA ASN A 358 29.01 27.97 -18.58
C ASN A 358 30.06 29.10 -18.62
N GLU A 359 31.33 28.79 -18.37
CA GLU A 359 32.45 29.74 -18.48
C GLU A 359 32.75 30.16 -19.93
N ILE A 360 32.45 29.31 -20.93
CA ILE A 360 32.61 29.63 -22.36
C ILE A 360 31.43 30.48 -22.89
N LEU A 361 30.24 30.26 -22.34
CA LEU A 361 29.01 30.94 -22.76
C LEU A 361 28.86 32.36 -22.18
N ASN A 362 29.52 32.64 -21.06
CA ASN A 362 29.65 33.97 -20.45
C ASN A 362 30.84 34.71 -21.03
#